data_AF-A0A139PAC3-F1
#
_entry.id   AF-A0A139PAC3-F1
#
_cell.length_a   1.000
_cell.length_b   1.000
_cell.length_c   1.000
_cell.angle_alpha   90.00
_cell.angle_beta   90.00
_cell.angle_gamma   90.00
#
_symmetry.space_group_name_H-M   'P 1'
#
loop_
_entity.id
_entity.type
_entity.pdbx_description
1 polymer ?
#
loop_
_entity_poly.entity_id
_entity_poly.type
_entity_poly.pdbx_seq_one_letter_code
_entity_poly.pdbx_strand_id
1 'polypeptide(L)'
;MHNTAHLHRQELSTEFILFDQKGNTIKNFQNIFPQFVSDIKKGIEHYLETLDVYSNQMKVNHLSYTFITHNKHLVLNLLQNQPKLKVLVMSNFDQYHAKSVAETLSYYCSNNFELEVWNKLELSVDSLKESPYDIIISNFIIPPIENKRLIYSNNINTVALISLLNAMMFIRIDE
;
A
#
# COMPACT_ATOMS: atom_id res chain seq x y z
N MET A 1 -3.98 21.86 -15.66
CA MET A 1 -2.78 21.48 -16.43
C MET A 1 -2.43 22.59 -17.41
N HIS A 2 -3.14 22.75 -18.54
CA HIS A 2 -2.81 23.77 -19.55
C HIS A 2 -2.80 25.21 -19.01
N ASN A 3 -3.88 25.62 -18.34
CA ASN A 3 -3.97 26.96 -17.75
C ASN A 3 -2.90 27.20 -16.67
N THR A 4 -2.62 26.20 -15.84
CA THR A 4 -1.58 26.24 -14.78
C THR A 4 -0.18 26.43 -15.38
N ALA A 5 0.12 25.78 -16.51
CA ALA A 5 1.42 25.90 -17.17
C ALA A 5 1.69 27.30 -17.75
N HIS A 6 0.63 28.00 -18.18
CA HIS A 6 0.75 29.37 -18.73
C HIS A 6 0.78 30.47 -17.67
N LEU A 7 0.39 30.20 -16.42
CA LEU A 7 0.27 31.20 -15.34
C LEU A 7 1.57 31.46 -14.55
N HIS A 8 2.73 31.10 -15.11
CA HIS A 8 4.08 31.00 -14.51
C HIS A 8 4.56 32.03 -13.46
N ARG A 9 3.95 33.20 -13.38
CA ARG A 9 4.33 34.27 -12.43
C ARG A 9 3.19 34.81 -11.56
N GLN A 10 1.95 34.35 -11.77
CA GLN A 10 0.81 34.81 -10.96
C GLN A 10 0.55 33.89 -9.76
N GLU A 11 1.02 32.63 -9.80
CA GLU A 11 0.99 31.76 -8.63
C GLU A 11 2.27 31.93 -7.80
N LEU A 12 2.19 32.79 -6.78
CA LEU A 12 3.22 33.08 -5.76
C LEU A 12 3.81 31.82 -5.07
N SER A 13 3.23 30.65 -5.27
CA SER A 13 3.60 29.41 -4.59
C SER A 13 4.37 28.41 -5.46
N THR A 14 4.73 28.75 -6.71
CA THR A 14 5.38 27.81 -7.65
C THR A 14 6.84 27.54 -7.27
N GLU A 15 7.52 28.57 -6.75
CA GLU A 15 8.92 28.50 -6.28
C GLU A 15 8.96 28.70 -4.76
N PHE A 16 9.98 28.16 -4.11
CA PHE A 16 10.16 28.30 -2.66
C PHE A 16 11.31 29.25 -2.34
N ILE A 17 11.18 29.97 -1.21
CA ILE A 17 12.25 30.84 -0.71
C ILE A 17 13.15 30.06 0.25
N LEU A 18 12.57 29.40 1.26
CA LEU A 18 13.32 28.66 2.29
C LEU A 18 12.91 27.20 2.42
N PHE A 19 11.67 26.86 2.06
CA PHE A 19 11.12 25.52 2.31
C PHE A 19 10.36 24.97 1.10
N ASP A 20 10.95 23.97 0.44
CA ASP A 20 10.38 23.29 -0.73
C ASP A 20 9.31 22.27 -0.34
N GLN A 21 8.19 22.75 0.21
CA GLN A 21 7.10 21.86 0.64
C GLN A 21 6.52 21.04 -0.53
N LYS A 22 6.44 21.64 -1.73
CA LYS A 22 5.91 20.96 -2.93
C LYS A 22 6.86 19.88 -3.42
N GLY A 23 8.15 20.17 -3.55
CA GLY A 23 9.15 19.18 -3.91
C GLY A 23 9.22 18.04 -2.89
N ASN A 24 9.14 18.34 -1.59
CA ASN A 24 9.09 17.31 -0.54
C ASN A 24 7.82 16.45 -0.63
N THR A 25 6.67 17.05 -0.92
CA THR A 25 5.42 16.29 -1.12
C THR A 25 5.53 15.33 -2.31
N ILE A 26 6.11 15.80 -3.43
CA ILE A 26 6.35 14.95 -4.61
C ILE A 26 7.36 13.84 -4.29
N LYS A 27 8.44 14.14 -3.57
CA LYS A 27 9.41 13.13 -3.14
C LYS A 27 8.78 12.06 -2.26
N ASN A 28 7.93 12.44 -1.31
CA ASN A 28 7.22 11.48 -0.47
C ASN A 28 6.32 10.55 -1.29
N PHE A 29 5.60 11.09 -2.28
CA PHE A 29 4.79 10.27 -3.18
C PHE A 29 5.66 9.39 -4.11
N GLN A 30 6.80 9.91 -4.56
CA GLN A 30 7.79 9.19 -5.37
C GLN A 30 8.42 8.03 -4.59
N ASN A 31 8.59 8.13 -3.28
CA ASN A 31 9.09 7.03 -2.46
C ASN A 31 8.13 5.83 -2.45
N ILE A 32 6.82 6.06 -2.64
CA ILE A 32 5.80 5.01 -2.69
C ILE A 32 5.62 4.51 -4.13
N PHE A 33 5.62 5.41 -5.11
CA PHE A 33 5.37 5.10 -6.52
C PHE A 33 6.48 5.68 -7.43
N PRO A 34 7.71 5.16 -7.36
CA PRO A 34 8.88 5.78 -7.99
C PRO A 34 8.78 5.84 -9.51
N GLN A 35 8.37 4.73 -10.14
CA GLN A 35 8.25 4.63 -11.59
C GLN A 35 7.16 5.55 -12.12
N PHE A 36 5.98 5.54 -11.49
CA PHE A 36 4.85 6.38 -11.90
C PHE A 36 5.19 7.88 -11.84
N VAL A 37 5.83 8.35 -10.77
CA VAL A 37 6.23 9.76 -10.67
C VAL A 37 7.31 10.11 -11.69
N SER A 38 8.26 9.20 -11.94
CA SER A 38 9.28 9.39 -12.98
C SER A 38 8.64 9.60 -14.37
N ASP A 39 7.65 8.77 -14.72
CA ASP A 39 6.98 8.85 -16.01
C ASP A 39 6.11 10.11 -16.14
N ILE A 40 5.43 10.53 -15.07
CA ILE A 40 4.74 11.84 -15.05
C ILE A 40 5.71 12.98 -15.30
N LYS A 41 6.85 13.00 -14.58
CA LYS A 41 7.82 14.10 -14.70
C LYS A 41 8.35 14.20 -16.13
N LYS A 42 8.72 13.08 -16.74
CA LYS A 42 9.13 13.03 -18.16
C LYS A 42 8.05 13.53 -19.10
N GLY A 43 6.80 13.12 -18.90
CA GLY A 43 5.67 13.58 -19.71
C GLY A 43 5.42 15.08 -19.59
N ILE A 44 5.58 15.64 -18.38
CA ILE A 44 5.45 17.07 -18.12
C ILE A 44 6.62 17.86 -18.70
N GLU A 45 7.85 17.36 -18.57
CA GLU A 45 9.05 17.96 -19.18
C GLU A 45 8.87 18.08 -20.69
N HIS A 46 8.50 16.97 -21.34
CA HIS A 46 8.22 16.94 -22.77
C HIS A 46 7.09 17.90 -23.18
N TYR A 47 6.02 17.99 -22.37
CA TYR A 47 4.92 18.92 -22.60
C TYR A 47 5.37 20.39 -22.55
N LEU A 48 6.21 20.75 -21.57
CA LEU A 48 6.73 22.11 -21.42
C LEU A 48 7.68 22.48 -22.57
N GLU A 49 8.56 21.56 -22.97
CA GLU A 49 9.46 21.73 -24.12
C GLU A 49 8.68 21.94 -25.42
N THR A 50 7.63 21.15 -25.65
CA THR A 50 6.79 21.24 -26.85
C THR A 50 6.09 22.60 -26.98
N LEU A 51 5.79 23.25 -25.86
CA LEU A 51 5.15 24.58 -25.83
C LEU A 51 6.15 25.75 -25.79
N ASP A 52 7.45 25.48 -25.88
CA ASP A 52 8.53 26.46 -25.72
C ASP A 52 8.41 27.26 -24.40
N VAL A 53 7.94 26.59 -23.34
CA VAL A 53 7.76 27.18 -22.02
C VAL A 53 8.97 26.83 -21.17
N TYR A 54 9.62 27.85 -20.57
CA TYR A 54 10.77 27.64 -19.68
C TYR A 54 10.48 26.59 -18.60
N SER A 55 11.18 25.46 -18.67
CA SER A 55 11.10 24.34 -17.75
C SER A 55 12.20 24.42 -16.70
N ASN A 56 11.82 24.22 -15.44
CA ASN A 56 12.76 24.01 -14.34
C ASN A 56 12.16 22.93 -13.41
N GLN A 57 12.99 22.35 -12.53
CA GLN A 57 12.55 21.27 -11.66
C GLN A 57 11.38 21.66 -10.75
N MET A 58 11.31 22.92 -10.32
CA MET A 58 10.22 23.42 -9.46
C MET A 58 8.87 23.39 -10.21
N LYS A 59 8.85 23.83 -11.47
CA LYS A 59 7.67 23.79 -12.33
C LYS A 59 7.24 22.37 -12.65
N VAL A 60 8.19 21.49 -12.96
CA VAL A 60 7.92 20.07 -13.19
C VAL A 60 7.31 19.45 -11.93
N ASN A 61 7.87 19.72 -10.74
CA ASN A 61 7.31 19.26 -9.47
C ASN A 61 5.91 19.84 -9.20
N HIS A 62 5.69 21.12 -9.49
CA HIS A 62 4.39 21.77 -9.27
C HIS A 62 3.30 21.20 -10.19
N LEU A 63 3.59 21.00 -11.47
CA LEU A 63 2.64 20.38 -12.40
C LEU A 63 2.42 18.90 -12.07
N SER A 64 3.47 18.18 -11.66
CA SER A 64 3.35 16.78 -11.18
C SER A 64 2.42 16.71 -9.97
N TYR A 65 2.59 17.63 -9.02
CA TYR A 65 1.74 17.73 -7.83
C TYR A 65 0.29 18.04 -8.21
N THR A 66 0.09 18.98 -9.14
CA THR A 66 -1.24 19.34 -9.64
C THR A 66 -1.91 18.15 -10.31
N PHE A 67 -1.18 17.41 -11.15
CA PHE A 67 -1.68 16.19 -11.76
C PHE A 67 -2.10 15.18 -10.69
N ILE A 68 -1.22 14.84 -9.75
CA ILE A 68 -1.48 13.84 -8.71
C ILE A 68 -2.72 14.22 -7.87
N THR A 69 -2.83 15.48 -7.45
CA THR A 69 -3.91 15.94 -6.56
C THR A 69 -5.26 16.10 -7.24
N HIS A 70 -5.29 16.34 -8.55
CA HIS A 70 -6.55 16.51 -9.29
C HIS A 70 -7.09 15.21 -9.89
N ASN A 71 -6.29 14.14 -9.90
CA ASN A 71 -6.75 12.82 -10.35
C ASN A 71 -7.49 12.08 -9.24
N LYS A 72 -8.80 11.92 -9.39
CA LYS A 72 -9.64 11.13 -8.47
C LYS A 72 -9.22 9.67 -8.49
N HIS A 73 -9.21 9.04 -7.32
CA HIS A 73 -8.91 7.60 -7.14
C HIS A 73 -7.53 7.15 -7.62
N LEU A 74 -6.57 8.08 -7.78
CA LEU A 74 -5.25 7.76 -8.34
C LEU A 74 -4.55 6.61 -7.59
N VAL A 75 -4.47 6.69 -6.25
CA VAL A 75 -3.82 5.66 -5.43
C VAL A 75 -4.53 4.31 -5.58
N LEU A 76 -5.87 4.29 -5.68
CA LEU A 76 -6.62 3.05 -5.87
C LEU A 76 -6.28 2.39 -7.21
N ASN A 77 -6.18 3.20 -8.28
CA ASN A 77 -5.83 2.70 -9.61
C ASN A 77 -4.37 2.21 -9.68
N LEU A 78 -3.46 2.82 -8.93
CA LEU A 78 -2.07 2.37 -8.84
C LEU A 78 -1.95 1.03 -8.10
N LEU A 79 -2.85 0.77 -7.15
CA LEU A 79 -2.84 -0.45 -6.34
C LEU A 79 -3.77 -1.55 -6.87
N GLN A 80 -4.62 -1.28 -7.87
CA GLN A 80 -5.67 -2.21 -8.32
C GLN A 80 -5.15 -3.57 -8.80
N ASN A 81 -3.91 -3.63 -9.30
CA ASN A 81 -3.29 -4.85 -9.80
C ASN A 81 -2.56 -5.64 -8.71
N GLN A 82 -2.51 -5.13 -7.48
CA GLN A 82 -1.89 -5.86 -6.37
C GLN A 82 -2.83 -7.01 -5.94
N PRO A 83 -2.34 -8.26 -5.94
CA PRO A 83 -3.13 -9.37 -5.45
C PRO A 83 -3.45 -9.19 -3.96
N LYS A 84 -4.62 -9.67 -3.54
CA LYS A 84 -4.98 -9.70 -2.13
C LYS A 84 -3.98 -10.54 -1.33
N LEU A 85 -3.72 -10.11 -0.11
CA LEU A 85 -2.91 -10.83 0.86
C LEU A 85 -3.75 -11.94 1.47
N LYS A 86 -3.36 -13.19 1.27
CA LYS A 86 -4.06 -14.36 1.80
C LYS A 86 -3.66 -14.60 3.25
N VAL A 87 -4.63 -14.62 4.16
CA VAL A 87 -4.43 -14.74 5.60
C VAL A 87 -5.09 -16.01 6.10
N LEU A 88 -4.28 -16.91 6.66
CA LEU A 88 -4.78 -18.13 7.32
C LEU A 88 -5.01 -17.87 8.80
N VAL A 89 -6.18 -18.23 9.31
CA VAL A 89 -6.50 -18.20 10.74
C VAL A 89 -6.68 -19.62 11.27
N MET A 90 -5.96 -19.96 12.34
CA MET A 90 -6.03 -21.26 13.00
C MET A 90 -6.21 -21.13 14.51
N SER A 91 -6.90 -22.11 15.08
CA SER A 91 -7.03 -22.25 16.53
C SER A 91 -6.84 -23.69 16.96
N ASN A 92 -6.15 -23.90 18.08
CA ASN A 92 -6.04 -25.21 18.72
C ASN A 92 -7.27 -25.58 19.58
N PHE A 93 -8.23 -24.67 19.75
CA PHE A 93 -9.47 -24.97 20.47
C PHE A 93 -10.45 -25.70 19.56
N ASP A 94 -10.92 -25.01 18.51
CA ASP A 94 -11.81 -25.55 17.51
C ASP A 94 -11.91 -24.61 16.29
N GLN A 95 -12.59 -25.09 15.24
CA GLN A 95 -12.80 -24.34 14.00
C GLN A 95 -13.75 -23.14 14.17
N TYR A 96 -14.65 -23.15 15.16
CA TYR A 96 -15.56 -22.03 15.41
C TYR A 96 -14.82 -20.81 15.94
N HIS A 97 -13.86 -21.03 16.83
CA HIS A 97 -12.97 -19.96 17.31
C HIS A 97 -12.17 -19.36 16.14
N ALA A 98 -11.57 -20.18 15.28
CA ALA A 98 -10.83 -19.70 14.12
C ALA A 98 -11.74 -18.90 13.15
N LYS A 99 -12.95 -19.39 12.87
CA LYS A 99 -13.93 -18.69 12.02
C LYS A 99 -14.38 -17.37 12.62
N SER A 100 -14.69 -17.33 13.91
CA SER A 100 -15.13 -16.10 14.59
C SER A 100 -14.05 -15.01 14.52
N VAL A 101 -12.78 -15.38 14.72
CA VAL A 101 -11.66 -14.45 14.54
C VAL A 101 -11.52 -14.02 13.08
N ALA A 102 -11.57 -14.96 12.13
CA ALA A 102 -11.47 -14.65 10.70
C ALA A 102 -12.58 -13.72 10.21
N GLU A 103 -13.83 -13.94 10.61
CA GLU A 103 -14.97 -13.10 10.27
C GLU A 103 -14.84 -11.70 10.88
N THR A 104 -14.41 -11.61 12.15
CA THR A 104 -14.20 -10.32 12.81
C THR A 104 -13.10 -9.52 12.11
N LEU A 105 -11.97 -10.16 11.81
CA LEU A 105 -10.86 -9.51 11.10
C LEU A 105 -11.26 -9.15 9.66
N SER A 106 -12.00 -10.02 8.96
CA SER A 106 -12.55 -9.73 7.63
C SER A 106 -13.43 -8.49 7.61
N TYR A 107 -14.15 -8.21 8.69
CA TYR A 107 -15.04 -7.06 8.78
C TYR A 107 -14.29 -5.76 9.13
N TYR A 108 -13.31 -5.82 10.03
CA TYR A 108 -12.64 -4.62 10.56
C TYR A 108 -11.29 -4.29 9.89
N CYS A 109 -10.67 -5.23 9.19
CA CYS A 109 -9.39 -5.01 8.53
C CYS A 109 -9.55 -4.58 7.06
N SER A 110 -8.44 -4.16 6.44
CA SER A 110 -8.40 -3.77 5.04
C SER A 110 -8.97 -4.85 4.11
N ASN A 111 -9.73 -4.42 3.11
CA ASN A 111 -10.23 -5.28 2.02
C ASN A 111 -9.12 -5.90 1.15
N ASN A 112 -7.86 -5.48 1.36
CA ASN A 112 -6.68 -6.09 0.77
C ASN A 112 -6.42 -7.50 1.32
N PHE A 113 -7.01 -7.88 2.46
CA PHE A 113 -6.88 -9.21 3.02
C PHE A 113 -7.98 -10.15 2.52
N GLU A 114 -7.61 -11.41 2.28
CA GLU A 114 -8.53 -12.53 2.06
C GLU A 114 -8.31 -13.52 3.20
N LEU A 115 -9.29 -13.63 4.11
CA LEU A 115 -9.15 -14.46 5.31
C LEU A 115 -9.80 -15.82 5.10
N GLU A 116 -9.05 -16.87 5.41
CA GLU A 116 -9.48 -18.25 5.32
C GLU A 116 -9.11 -19.02 6.59
N VAL A 117 -9.78 -20.15 6.82
CA VAL A 117 -9.47 -21.09 7.91
C VAL A 117 -8.93 -22.39 7.32
N TRP A 118 -8.05 -23.07 8.07
CA TRP A 118 -7.53 -24.36 7.61
C TRP A 118 -8.65 -25.40 7.50
N ASN A 119 -8.83 -25.99 6.34
CA ASN A 119 -9.96 -26.89 6.04
C ASN A 119 -9.56 -28.36 5.92
N LYS A 120 -8.26 -28.67 5.97
CA LYS A 120 -7.76 -30.05 5.92
C LYS A 120 -7.67 -30.62 7.33
N LEU A 121 -7.83 -31.94 7.42
CA LEU A 121 -7.81 -32.65 8.70
C LEU A 121 -6.39 -32.71 9.30
N GLU A 122 -5.39 -32.79 8.43
CA GLU A 122 -3.98 -32.80 8.82
C GLU A 122 -3.34 -31.43 8.62
N LEU A 123 -2.42 -31.09 9.53
CA LEU A 123 -1.59 -29.89 9.48
C LEU A 123 -0.12 -30.32 9.61
N SER A 124 0.69 -29.97 8.63
CA SER A 124 2.13 -30.18 8.64
C SER A 124 2.87 -28.91 8.22
N VAL A 125 4.14 -28.81 8.59
CA VAL A 125 5.02 -27.71 8.17
C VAL A 125 5.09 -27.64 6.64
N ASP A 126 5.18 -28.78 5.97
CA ASP A 126 5.26 -28.82 4.49
C ASP A 126 3.95 -28.38 3.85
N SER A 127 2.80 -28.80 4.40
CA SER A 127 1.49 -28.33 3.93
C SER A 127 1.32 -26.81 4.10
N LEU A 128 1.91 -26.23 5.15
CA LEU A 128 1.92 -24.79 5.35
C LEU A 128 2.86 -24.10 4.36
N LYS A 129 4.05 -24.62 4.10
CA LYS A 129 4.99 -24.06 3.10
C LYS A 129 4.36 -24.00 1.71
N GLU A 130 3.70 -25.08 1.28
CA GLU A 130 3.07 -25.17 -0.04
C GLU A 130 1.76 -24.36 -0.15
N SER A 131 1.20 -23.90 0.97
CA SER A 131 -0.04 -23.13 0.96
C SER A 131 0.14 -21.73 0.37
N PRO A 132 -0.90 -21.11 -0.21
CA PRO A 132 -0.81 -19.80 -0.86
C PRO A 132 -0.89 -18.62 0.12
N TYR A 133 -0.83 -18.85 1.43
CA TYR A 133 -0.99 -17.80 2.45
C TYR A 133 0.27 -16.95 2.62
N ASP A 134 0.08 -15.63 2.73
CA ASP A 134 1.14 -14.66 3.02
C ASP A 134 1.31 -14.45 4.54
N ILE A 135 0.20 -14.53 5.26
CA ILE A 135 0.13 -14.30 6.71
C ILE A 135 -0.57 -15.48 7.37
N ILE A 136 -0.05 -15.95 8.50
CA ILE A 136 -0.66 -16.99 9.33
C ILE A 136 -0.88 -16.42 10.73
N ILE A 137 -2.12 -16.50 11.21
CA ILE A 137 -2.55 -16.14 12.55
C ILE A 137 -2.91 -17.42 13.30
N SER A 138 -2.25 -17.69 14.42
CA SER A 138 -2.52 -18.86 15.25
C SER A 138 -2.49 -18.53 16.73
N ASN A 139 -3.27 -19.22 17.56
CA ASN A 139 -3.18 -19.13 19.02
C ASN A 139 -2.21 -20.17 19.62
N PHE A 140 -1.53 -20.94 18.78
CA PHE A 140 -0.50 -21.90 19.14
C PHE A 140 0.77 -21.66 18.32
N ILE A 141 1.92 -22.08 18.85
CA ILE A 141 3.21 -21.89 18.20
C ILE A 141 3.34 -22.87 17.02
N ILE A 142 3.86 -22.37 15.90
CA ILE A 142 4.28 -23.18 14.75
C ILE A 142 5.73 -22.86 14.38
N PRO A 143 6.48 -23.79 13.77
CA PRO A 143 7.82 -23.48 13.29
C PRO A 143 7.81 -22.31 12.29
N PRO A 144 8.90 -21.54 12.17
CA PRO A 144 9.04 -20.53 11.12
C PRO A 144 8.79 -21.13 9.74
N ILE A 145 7.96 -20.48 8.94
CA ILE A 145 7.65 -20.88 7.56
C ILE A 145 8.23 -19.82 6.62
N GLU A 146 9.01 -20.27 5.64
CA GLU A 146 9.63 -19.39 4.65
C GLU A 146 8.55 -18.60 3.89
N ASN A 147 8.83 -17.30 3.65
CA ASN A 147 7.94 -16.37 2.94
C ASN A 147 6.56 -16.17 3.58
N LYS A 148 6.40 -16.46 4.90
CA LYS A 148 5.15 -16.22 5.62
C LYS A 148 5.36 -15.42 6.89
N ARG A 149 4.49 -14.44 7.11
CA ARG A 149 4.45 -13.69 8.36
C ARG A 149 3.58 -14.41 9.39
N LEU A 150 4.12 -14.61 10.59
CA LEU A 150 3.43 -15.32 11.67
C LEU A 150 2.96 -14.34 12.74
N ILE A 151 1.69 -14.41 13.14
CA ILE A 151 1.12 -13.64 14.24
C ILE A 151 0.55 -14.60 15.29
N TYR A 152 1.12 -14.58 16.50
CA TYR A 152 0.67 -15.41 17.61
C TYR A 152 -0.35 -14.68 18.47
N SER A 153 -1.60 -15.16 18.47
CA SER A 153 -2.75 -14.48 19.07
C SER A 153 -3.06 -14.87 20.52
N ASN A 154 -2.33 -15.81 21.13
CA ASN A 154 -2.68 -16.36 22.46
C ASN A 154 -2.77 -15.28 23.57
N ASN A 155 -1.94 -14.24 23.49
CA ASN A 155 -1.90 -13.14 24.46
C ASN A 155 -2.33 -11.79 23.84
N ILE A 156 -3.04 -11.84 22.70
CA ILE A 156 -3.43 -10.65 21.93
C ILE A 156 -4.94 -10.61 21.88
N ASN A 157 -5.54 -9.54 22.39
CA ASN A 157 -6.98 -9.34 22.22
C ASN A 157 -7.32 -8.97 20.76
N THR A 158 -8.59 -9.14 20.38
CA THR A 158 -9.03 -8.95 18.99
C THR A 158 -8.75 -7.54 18.45
N VAL A 159 -8.83 -6.49 19.28
CA VAL A 159 -8.56 -5.10 18.86
C VAL A 159 -7.09 -4.89 18.52
N ALA A 160 -6.19 -5.43 19.34
CA ALA A 160 -4.76 -5.40 19.07
C ALA A 160 -4.42 -6.23 17.82
N LEU A 161 -5.11 -7.37 17.62
CA LEU A 161 -4.94 -8.20 16.43
C LEU A 161 -5.37 -7.47 15.14
N ILE A 162 -6.48 -6.73 15.17
CA ILE A 162 -6.93 -5.87 14.05
C ILE A 162 -5.85 -4.84 13.71
N SER A 163 -5.28 -4.19 14.73
CA SER A 163 -4.25 -3.16 14.54
C SER A 163 -2.98 -3.74 13.93
N LEU A 164 -2.54 -4.90 14.41
CA LEU A 164 -1.36 -5.60 13.88
C LEU A 164 -1.55 -6.05 12.43
N LEU A 165 -2.72 -6.60 12.10
CA LEU A 165 -3.00 -7.03 10.73
C LEU A 165 -3.07 -5.83 9.78
N ASN A 166 -3.72 -4.73 10.17
CA ASN A 166 -3.80 -3.53 9.31
C ASN A 166 -2.44 -2.87 9.06
N ALA A 167 -1.49 -2.95 10.00
CA ALA A 167 -0.12 -2.49 9.76
C ALA A 167 0.59 -3.24 8.62
N MET A 168 0.07 -4.40 8.21
CA MET A 168 0.59 -5.25 7.14
C MET A 168 -0.17 -5.09 5.81
N MET A 169 -1.06 -4.11 5.67
CA MET A 169 -1.93 -4.01 4.47
C MET A 169 -1.22 -3.64 3.16
N PHE A 170 0.06 -3.23 3.23
CA PHE A 170 0.88 -2.78 2.10
C PHE A 170 2.16 -3.61 1.91
N ILE A 171 2.22 -4.85 2.41
CA ILE A 171 3.42 -5.71 2.27
C ILE A 171 3.93 -5.78 0.82
N ARG A 172 3.01 -5.82 -0.15
CA ARG A 172 3.34 -5.89 -1.59
C ARG A 172 3.99 -4.62 -2.15
N ILE A 173 3.99 -3.51 -1.41
CA ILE A 173 4.68 -2.27 -1.79
C ILE A 173 6.14 -2.29 -1.33
N ASP A 174 6.46 -3.08 -0.29
CA ASP A 174 7.81 -3.19 0.27
C ASP A 174 8.70 -4.24 -0.41
N GLU A 175 8.11 -5.11 -1.27
CA GLU A 175 8.79 -6.13 -2.09
C GLU A 175 9.31 -5.57 -3.42
#